data_AF-A0AAV4D6U5-F1
#
_entry.id   AF-A0AAV4D6U5-F1
#
_cell.length_a   1.000
_cell.length_b   1.000
_cell.length_c   1.000
_cell.angle_alpha   90.00
_cell.angle_beta   90.00
_cell.angle_gamma   90.00
#
_symmetry.space_group_name_H-M   'P 1'
#
loop_
_entity.id
_entity.type
_entity.pdbx_description
1 polymer ?
#
loop_
_entity_poly.entity_id
_entity_poly.type
_entity_poly.pdbx_seq_one_letter_code
_entity_poly.pdbx_strand_id
1 'polypeptide(L)'
;MCASCNFCLSVEDVLNTHAIDRTQFMLQQTHDDLDYKQSLHSCSLCHKKLTEAELILLDDLSQEAFNTSPDEKLSLYYIAGYISSKHREMASNEPANIPESMYVQTLNRGGLQFPCTDLFNLSLLAYVFFIKTPERLCRNRFIKILEDFPQLFHLKLNIQKSALARIANILMKRFANYHATTNEGQDRRKIAKLSSSTNKQ
;
A
#
# COMPACT_ATOMS: atom_id res chain seq x y z
N MET A 1 -20.67 39.26 45.36
CA MET A 1 -20.28 39.69 44.00
C MET A 1 -19.20 38.73 43.52
N CYS A 2 -19.54 37.74 42.68
CA CYS A 2 -18.54 36.84 42.10
C CYS A 2 -18.23 37.33 40.68
N ALA A 3 -17.00 37.78 40.46
CA ALA A 3 -16.48 38.05 39.13
C ALA A 3 -16.25 36.69 38.45
N SER A 4 -17.05 36.39 37.43
CA SER A 4 -16.84 35.30 36.49
C SER A 4 -15.58 35.59 35.67
N CYS A 5 -14.49 34.88 35.94
CA CYS A 5 -13.30 34.89 35.08
C CYS A 5 -13.63 34.11 33.79
N ASN A 6 -13.92 34.84 32.72
CA ASN A 6 -13.96 34.28 31.37
C ASN A 6 -12.52 34.02 30.94
N PHE A 7 -12.08 32.75 31.00
CA PHE A 7 -10.85 32.32 30.35
C PHE A 7 -11.11 32.27 28.84
N CYS A 8 -10.75 33.34 28.13
CA CYS A 8 -10.67 33.31 26.67
C CYS A 8 -9.37 32.61 26.29
N LEU A 9 -9.42 31.30 26.08
CA LEU A 9 -8.34 30.56 25.41
C LEU A 9 -8.28 31.07 23.96
N SER A 10 -7.13 31.63 23.57
CA SER A 10 -6.94 32.06 22.18
C SER A 10 -6.83 30.84 21.27
N VAL A 11 -7.20 30.98 20.00
CA VAL A 11 -7.03 29.91 19.00
C VAL A 11 -5.56 29.49 18.88
N GLU A 12 -4.65 30.43 19.11
CA GLU A 12 -3.20 30.20 19.13
C GLU A 12 -2.78 29.30 20.32
N ASP A 13 -3.39 29.46 21.50
CA ASP A 13 -3.15 28.58 22.65
C ASP A 13 -3.64 27.16 22.40
N VAL A 14 -4.78 27.01 21.70
CA VAL A 14 -5.32 25.70 21.31
C VAL A 14 -4.42 25.03 20.27
N LEU A 15 -3.93 25.77 19.28
CA LEU A 15 -3.01 25.26 18.26
C LEU A 15 -1.66 24.85 18.86
N ASN A 16 -1.14 25.64 19.81
CA ASN A 16 0.10 25.32 20.51
C ASN A 16 -0.06 24.10 21.42
N THR A 17 -1.20 23.97 22.11
CA THR A 17 -1.50 22.80 22.94
C THR A 17 -1.63 21.55 22.06
N HIS A 18 -2.33 21.64 20.92
CA HIS A 18 -2.45 20.53 19.97
C HIS A 18 -1.10 20.15 19.32
N ALA A 19 -0.22 21.12 19.05
CA ALA A 19 1.13 20.86 18.57
C ALA A 19 1.97 20.14 19.63
N ILE A 20 1.89 20.56 20.90
CA ILE A 20 2.57 19.92 22.02
C ILE A 20 2.04 18.50 22.25
N ASP A 21 0.71 18.30 22.22
CA ASP A 21 0.08 16.99 22.38
C ASP A 21 0.47 16.05 21.24
N ARG A 22 0.51 16.56 19.99
CA ARG A 22 0.99 15.81 18.83
C ARG A 22 2.46 15.46 18.97
N THR A 23 3.31 16.38 19.41
CA THR A 23 4.73 16.13 19.65
C THR A 23 4.93 15.14 20.80
N GLN A 24 4.17 15.23 21.88
CA GLN A 24 4.21 14.25 22.98
C GLN A 24 3.75 12.87 22.52
N PHE A 25 2.71 12.78 21.69
CA PHE A 25 2.27 11.52 21.10
C PHE A 25 3.34 10.92 20.18
N MET A 26 3.99 11.75 19.36
CA MET A 26 5.12 11.33 18.53
C MET A 26 6.34 10.91 19.36
N LEU A 27 6.61 11.59 20.48
CA LEU A 27 7.70 11.28 21.42
C LEU A 27 7.44 10.02 22.24
N GLN A 28 6.18 9.77 22.62
CA GLN A 28 5.77 8.53 23.30
C GLN A 28 5.81 7.34 22.35
N GLN A 29 5.55 7.53 21.05
CA GLN A 29 5.69 6.49 20.03
C GLN A 29 7.13 6.28 19.54
N THR A 30 8.07 7.20 19.81
CA THR A 30 9.48 7.06 19.42
C THR A 30 10.30 6.23 20.41
N HIS A 31 9.71 5.70 21.48
CA HIS A 31 10.41 4.81 22.41
C HIS A 31 10.37 3.33 22.04
N ASP A 32 9.63 2.95 20.99
CA ASP A 32 9.81 1.69 20.29
C ASP A 32 10.40 2.00 18.91
N ASP A 33 11.68 2.36 18.88
CA ASP A 33 12.46 2.35 17.64
C ASP A 33 12.34 0.95 17.04
N LEU A 34 11.50 0.82 16.00
CA LEU A 34 11.51 -0.34 15.12
C LEU A 34 12.93 -0.41 14.52
N ASP A 35 13.79 -1.21 15.12
CA ASP A 35 15.12 -1.47 14.59
C ASP A 35 14.99 -2.30 13.31
N TYR A 36 14.80 -1.62 12.18
CA TYR A 36 14.70 -2.21 10.83
C TYR A 36 15.94 -3.04 10.46
N LYS A 37 17.04 -2.96 11.23
CA LYS A 37 18.25 -3.77 11.02
C LYS A 37 18.11 -5.17 11.60
N GLN A 38 17.16 -5.43 12.50
CA GLN A 38 16.85 -6.78 12.97
C GLN A 38 15.92 -7.50 11.99
N SER A 39 16.21 -8.77 11.72
CA SER A 39 15.80 -9.53 10.54
C SER A 39 14.34 -10.01 10.50
N LEU A 40 13.38 -9.17 10.89
CA LEU A 40 11.95 -9.51 10.90
C LEU A 40 11.43 -9.86 9.49
N HIS A 41 11.88 -9.10 8.49
CA HIS A 41 11.44 -9.23 7.09
C HIS A 41 12.16 -10.33 6.29
N SER A 42 13.03 -11.12 6.94
CA SER A 42 13.76 -12.19 6.26
C SER A 42 12.85 -13.39 6.00
N CYS A 43 12.82 -13.88 4.77
CA CYS A 43 12.17 -15.16 4.47
C CYS A 43 13.07 -16.32 4.94
N SER A 44 12.52 -17.29 5.64
CA SER A 44 13.25 -18.47 6.13
C SER A 44 13.81 -19.37 5.02
N LEU A 45 13.30 -19.25 3.79
CA LEU A 45 13.71 -20.08 2.64
C LEU A 45 14.73 -19.39 1.73
N CYS A 46 14.58 -18.09 1.48
CA CYS A 46 15.50 -17.36 0.61
C CYS A 46 16.48 -16.45 1.37
N HIS A 47 16.32 -16.31 2.68
CA HIS A 47 17.11 -15.48 3.60
C HIS A 47 17.27 -13.99 3.20
N LYS A 48 16.58 -13.57 2.15
CA LYS A 48 16.58 -12.20 1.64
C LYS A 48 15.83 -11.29 2.61
N LYS A 49 16.49 -10.20 2.98
CA LYS A 49 15.97 -9.10 3.83
C LYS A 49 15.48 -7.96 2.95
N LEU A 50 14.89 -6.92 3.55
CA LEU A 50 14.70 -5.63 2.87
C LEU A 50 16.08 -5.12 2.43
N THR A 51 16.15 -4.70 1.18
CA THR A 51 17.31 -4.02 0.59
C THR A 51 17.22 -2.53 0.88
N GLU A 52 18.35 -1.83 0.84
CA GLU A 52 18.40 -0.38 1.03
C GLU A 52 17.51 0.37 0.02
N ALA A 53 17.47 -0.09 -1.23
CA ALA A 53 16.58 0.46 -2.25
C ALA A 53 15.09 0.29 -1.91
N GLU A 54 14.71 -0.83 -1.28
CA GLU A 54 13.33 -1.03 -0.83
C GLU A 54 13.01 -0.21 0.42
N LEU A 55 13.99 0.07 1.29
CA LEU A 55 13.79 0.97 2.43
C LEU A 55 13.51 2.39 1.94
N ILE A 56 14.29 2.89 0.97
CA ILE A 56 14.02 4.19 0.33
C ILE A 56 12.64 4.19 -0.34
N LEU A 57 12.26 3.09 -0.99
CA LEU A 57 10.93 2.96 -1.59
C LEU A 57 9.78 3.04 -0.56
N LEU A 58 9.99 2.61 0.69
CA LEU A 58 8.96 2.70 1.73
C LEU A 58 8.64 4.17 2.08
N ASP A 59 9.63 5.05 2.06
CA ASP A 59 9.44 6.48 2.32
C ASP A 59 8.59 7.15 1.22
N ASP A 60 8.79 6.75 -0.04
CA ASP A 60 8.06 7.28 -1.20
C ASP A 60 6.70 6.60 -1.45
N LEU A 61 6.38 5.54 -0.71
CA LEU A 61 5.30 4.60 -1.06
C LEU A 61 3.93 5.26 -1.10
N SER A 62 3.67 6.20 -0.19
CA SER A 62 2.39 6.92 -0.11
C SER A 62 2.20 7.86 -1.29
N GLN A 63 3.26 8.53 -1.74
CA GLN A 63 3.21 9.39 -2.92
C GLN A 63 2.99 8.57 -4.18
N GLU A 64 3.67 7.42 -4.30
CA GLU A 64 3.49 6.52 -5.44
C GLU A 64 2.09 5.85 -5.46
N ALA A 65 1.53 5.54 -4.29
CA ALA A 65 0.14 5.08 -4.17
C ALA A 65 -0.86 6.14 -4.64
N PHE A 66 -0.60 7.41 -4.33
CA PHE A 66 -1.38 8.53 -4.85
C PHE A 66 -1.27 8.66 -6.37
N ASN A 67 -0.08 8.42 -6.93
CA ASN A 67 0.18 8.50 -8.38
C ASN A 67 -0.33 7.29 -9.18
N THR A 68 -0.81 6.24 -8.52
CA THR A 68 -1.36 5.04 -9.18
C THR A 68 -2.55 5.41 -10.08
N SER A 69 -2.63 4.80 -11.27
CA SER A 69 -3.64 5.16 -12.27
C SER A 69 -5.06 4.87 -11.78
N PRO A 70 -6.08 5.58 -12.31
CA PRO A 70 -7.48 5.32 -11.94
C PRO A 70 -7.92 3.86 -12.18
N ASP A 71 -7.47 3.24 -13.27
CA ASP A 71 -7.82 1.85 -13.63
C ASP A 71 -7.18 0.83 -12.67
N GLU A 72 -5.93 1.08 -12.26
CA GLU A 72 -5.25 0.28 -11.24
C GLU A 72 -5.93 0.44 -9.88
N LYS A 73 -6.24 1.68 -9.48
CA LYS A 73 -7.00 1.97 -8.25
C LYS A 73 -8.34 1.24 -8.22
N LEU A 74 -9.09 1.26 -9.32
CA LEU A 74 -10.35 0.53 -9.43
C LEU A 74 -10.15 -0.99 -9.31
N SER A 75 -9.12 -1.53 -9.98
CA SER A 75 -8.77 -2.95 -9.89
C SER A 75 -8.37 -3.36 -8.47
N LEU A 76 -7.64 -2.51 -7.77
CA LEU A 76 -7.22 -2.74 -6.38
C LEU A 76 -8.37 -2.60 -5.41
N TYR A 77 -9.29 -1.67 -5.66
CA TYR A 77 -10.53 -1.55 -4.89
C TYR A 77 -11.40 -2.79 -5.03
N TYR A 78 -11.46 -3.38 -6.24
CA TYR A 78 -12.11 -4.67 -6.47
C TYR A 78 -11.45 -5.80 -5.67
N ILE A 79 -10.11 -5.86 -5.68
CA ILE A 79 -9.35 -6.86 -4.92
C ILE A 79 -9.62 -6.72 -3.42
N ALA A 80 -9.60 -5.49 -2.90
CA ALA A 80 -9.93 -5.18 -1.52
C ALA A 80 -11.37 -5.58 -1.18
N GLY A 81 -12.34 -5.34 -2.08
CA GLY A 81 -13.71 -5.76 -1.88
C GLY A 81 -13.91 -7.29 -1.87
N TYR A 82 -13.13 -8.02 -2.67
CA TYR A 82 -13.08 -9.49 -2.60
C TYR A 82 -12.49 -9.99 -1.28
N ILE A 83 -11.46 -9.31 -0.74
CA ILE A 83 -10.89 -9.66 0.55
C ILE A 83 -11.90 -9.41 1.66
N SER A 84 -12.59 -8.27 1.60
CA SER A 84 -13.65 -7.88 2.55
C SER A 84 -14.79 -8.90 2.59
N SER A 85 -15.20 -9.44 1.45
CA SER A 85 -16.24 -10.48 1.43
C SER A 85 -15.82 -11.80 2.08
N LYS A 86 -14.50 -12.02 2.26
CA LYS A 86 -13.94 -13.15 3.01
C LYS A 86 -13.58 -12.81 4.46
N HIS A 87 -13.50 -11.53 4.78
CA HIS A 87 -13.07 -10.97 6.06
C HIS A 87 -13.96 -9.78 6.40
N ARG A 88 -15.16 -10.08 6.93
CA ARG A 88 -16.25 -9.10 7.12
C ARG A 88 -15.87 -7.96 8.06
N GLU A 89 -14.93 -8.20 8.96
CA GLU A 89 -14.38 -7.20 9.88
C GLU A 89 -13.66 -6.04 9.16
N MET A 90 -13.30 -6.21 7.90
CA MET A 90 -12.69 -5.17 7.05
C MET A 90 -13.66 -4.62 5.99
N ALA A 91 -14.93 -5.01 6.05
CA ALA A 91 -15.96 -4.47 5.17
C ALA A 91 -16.45 -3.11 5.67
N SER A 92 -16.84 -2.26 4.72
CA SER A 92 -17.53 -0.99 4.94
C SER A 92 -18.95 -1.08 4.38
N ASN A 93 -19.86 -0.28 4.94
CA ASN A 93 -21.19 -0.08 4.38
C ASN A 93 -21.20 1.02 3.30
N GLU A 94 -20.15 1.83 3.26
CA GLU A 94 -20.01 2.97 2.35
C GLU A 94 -18.83 2.74 1.40
N PRO A 95 -18.96 3.15 0.13
CA PRO A 95 -17.84 3.14 -0.79
C PRO A 95 -16.76 4.13 -0.34
N ALA A 96 -15.49 3.76 -0.51
CA ALA A 96 -14.41 4.73 -0.42
C ALA A 96 -14.54 5.80 -1.53
N ASN A 97 -13.76 6.89 -1.46
CA ASN A 97 -13.71 8.00 -2.43
C ASN A 97 -13.23 7.60 -3.85
N ILE A 98 -13.90 6.64 -4.47
CA ILE A 98 -13.68 6.14 -5.82
C ILE A 98 -15.02 6.22 -6.54
N PRO A 99 -15.08 6.63 -7.81
CA PRO A 99 -16.31 6.73 -8.56
C PRO A 99 -17.12 5.42 -8.50
N GLU A 100 -18.30 5.51 -7.88
CA GLU A 100 -19.22 4.40 -7.58
C GLU A 100 -19.70 3.66 -8.86
N SER A 101 -19.72 4.39 -9.99
CA SER A 101 -20.32 3.95 -11.25
C SER A 101 -19.64 2.75 -11.91
N MET A 102 -18.36 2.47 -11.64
CA MET A 102 -17.65 1.32 -12.24
C MET A 102 -17.58 0.08 -11.33
N TYR A 103 -17.76 0.23 -10.03
CA TYR A 103 -17.60 -0.87 -9.07
C TYR A 103 -18.86 -1.76 -9.00
N VAL A 104 -20.04 -1.14 -8.98
CA VAL A 104 -21.32 -1.82 -8.71
C VAL A 104 -21.92 -2.44 -9.97
N GLN A 105 -21.72 -1.83 -11.15
CA GLN A 105 -22.50 -2.19 -12.35
C GLN A 105 -21.88 -3.31 -13.20
N THR A 106 -20.56 -3.48 -13.21
CA THR A 106 -19.89 -4.36 -14.20
C THR A 106 -19.37 -5.68 -13.64
N LEU A 107 -19.16 -5.81 -12.32
CA LEU A 107 -18.42 -6.95 -11.75
C LEU A 107 -19.05 -7.61 -10.52
N ASN A 108 -20.10 -7.04 -9.92
CA ASN A 108 -20.72 -7.62 -8.73
C ASN A 108 -21.70 -8.75 -9.09
N ARG A 109 -21.23 -10.00 -9.07
CA ARG A 109 -22.08 -11.21 -9.14
C ARG A 109 -22.72 -11.57 -7.79
N GLY A 110 -22.98 -10.59 -6.91
CA GLY A 110 -23.67 -10.76 -5.63
C GLY A 110 -22.79 -11.21 -4.45
N GLY A 111 -21.46 -11.09 -4.56
CA GLY A 111 -20.53 -11.60 -3.55
C GLY A 111 -19.38 -10.66 -3.14
N LEU A 112 -19.39 -9.41 -3.63
CA LEU A 112 -18.41 -8.39 -3.25
C LEU A 112 -18.98 -7.49 -2.18
N GLN A 113 -18.12 -7.05 -1.27
CA GLN A 113 -18.43 -6.08 -0.23
C GLN A 113 -17.52 -4.86 -0.41
N PHE A 114 -18.02 -3.67 -0.06
CA PHE A 114 -17.16 -2.50 -0.05
C PHE A 114 -16.04 -2.69 0.99
N PRO A 115 -14.77 -2.46 0.64
CA PRO A 115 -13.70 -2.47 1.62
C PRO A 115 -13.72 -1.21 2.46
N CYS A 116 -13.24 -1.30 3.71
CA CYS A 116 -12.90 -0.12 4.47
C CYS A 116 -11.71 0.64 3.82
N THR A 117 -11.61 1.94 4.11
CA THR A 117 -10.58 2.82 3.56
C THR A 117 -9.17 2.30 3.83
N ASP A 118 -8.91 1.78 5.02
CA ASP A 118 -7.59 1.28 5.41
C ASP A 118 -7.20 0.01 4.66
N LEU A 119 -8.14 -0.89 4.37
CA LEU A 119 -7.87 -2.07 3.55
C LEU A 119 -7.61 -1.68 2.09
N PHE A 120 -8.30 -0.67 1.58
CA PHE A 120 -8.04 -0.14 0.24
C PHE A 120 -6.64 0.51 0.17
N ASN A 121 -6.30 1.36 1.15
CA ASN A 121 -4.97 1.97 1.26
C ASN A 121 -3.87 0.92 1.37
N LEU A 122 -4.06 -0.11 2.21
CA LEU A 122 -3.12 -1.22 2.30
C LEU A 122 -2.93 -1.93 0.95
N SER A 123 -4.03 -2.15 0.21
CA SER A 123 -3.98 -2.81 -1.10
C SER A 123 -3.21 -1.98 -2.12
N LEU A 124 -3.34 -0.65 -2.07
CA LEU A 124 -2.56 0.29 -2.89
C LEU A 124 -1.07 0.23 -2.56
N LEU A 125 -0.72 0.39 -1.28
CA LEU A 125 0.67 0.37 -0.81
C LEU A 125 1.34 -0.98 -1.15
N ALA A 126 0.63 -2.08 -0.92
CA ALA A 126 1.10 -3.43 -1.25
C ALA A 126 1.35 -3.59 -2.76
N TYR A 127 0.45 -3.06 -3.60
CA TYR A 127 0.59 -3.10 -5.04
C TYR A 127 1.81 -2.30 -5.52
N VAL A 128 1.95 -1.05 -5.07
CA VAL A 128 3.09 -0.19 -5.43
C VAL A 128 4.41 -0.85 -5.03
N PHE A 129 4.49 -1.34 -3.79
CA PHE A 129 5.68 -2.04 -3.32
C PHE A 129 5.98 -3.26 -4.19
N PHE A 130 4.95 -4.05 -4.53
CA PHE A 130 5.09 -5.25 -5.35
C PHE A 130 5.62 -4.94 -6.76
N ILE A 131 5.12 -3.90 -7.43
CA ILE A 131 5.52 -3.60 -8.81
C ILE A 131 6.92 -2.96 -8.89
N LYS A 132 7.29 -2.13 -7.90
CA LYS A 132 8.57 -1.41 -7.86
C LYS A 132 9.72 -2.27 -7.31
N THR A 133 9.41 -3.31 -6.53
CA THR A 133 10.41 -4.18 -5.93
C THR A 133 10.90 -5.26 -6.91
N PRO A 134 12.23 -5.44 -7.08
CA PRO A 134 12.77 -6.50 -7.91
C PRO A 134 12.55 -7.90 -7.30
N GLU A 135 12.55 -8.01 -5.97
CA GLU A 135 12.41 -9.28 -5.24
C GLU A 135 10.94 -9.67 -4.93
N ARG A 136 10.02 -9.30 -5.81
CA ARG A 136 8.56 -9.43 -5.60
C ARG A 136 8.02 -10.85 -5.61
N LEU A 137 8.77 -11.85 -6.10
CA LEU A 137 8.27 -13.21 -6.30
C LEU A 137 8.36 -14.09 -5.05
N CYS A 138 9.02 -13.64 -3.98
CA CYS A 138 9.06 -14.39 -2.73
C CYS A 138 7.83 -14.09 -1.87
N ARG A 139 6.82 -14.96 -1.94
CA ARG A 139 5.55 -14.82 -1.20
C ARG A 139 5.72 -14.58 0.28
N ASN A 140 6.53 -15.40 0.94
CA ASN A 140 6.67 -15.34 2.39
C ASN A 140 7.40 -14.07 2.84
N ARG A 141 8.39 -13.61 2.06
CA ARG A 141 9.06 -12.32 2.28
C ARG A 141 8.08 -11.16 2.15
N PHE A 142 7.32 -11.16 1.06
CA PHE A 142 6.36 -10.10 0.79
C PHE A 142 5.27 -10.03 1.87
N ILE A 143 4.71 -11.17 2.30
CA ILE A 143 3.73 -11.20 3.40
C ILE A 143 4.34 -10.64 4.69
N LYS A 144 5.56 -11.03 5.05
CA LYS A 144 6.24 -10.50 6.23
C LYS A 144 6.41 -8.99 6.19
N ILE A 145 6.80 -8.43 5.05
CA ILE A 145 6.90 -6.97 4.87
C ILE A 145 5.51 -6.30 5.02
N LEU A 146 4.46 -6.92 4.46
CA LEU A 146 3.11 -6.37 4.58
C LEU A 146 2.54 -6.46 6.00
N GLU A 147 3.06 -7.32 6.88
CA GLU A 147 2.64 -7.37 8.29
C GLU A 147 2.95 -6.05 9.01
N ASP A 148 3.97 -5.32 8.56
CA ASP A 148 4.42 -4.07 9.17
C ASP A 148 3.66 -2.85 8.64
N PHE A 149 3.10 -2.93 7.43
CA PHE A 149 2.46 -1.79 6.75
C PHE A 149 1.37 -1.09 7.56
N PRO A 150 0.48 -1.80 8.30
CA PRO A 150 -0.52 -1.12 9.12
C PRO A 150 0.09 -0.18 10.16
N GLN A 151 1.19 -0.58 10.80
CA GLN A 151 1.88 0.27 11.78
C GLN A 151 2.64 1.40 11.10
N LEU A 152 3.38 1.09 10.03
CA LEU A 152 4.20 2.06 9.29
C LEU A 152 3.41 3.21 8.68
N PHE A 153 2.22 2.91 8.14
CA PHE A 153 1.38 3.88 7.45
C PHE A 153 0.16 4.30 8.27
N HIS A 154 0.17 4.01 9.59
CA HIS A 154 -0.89 4.37 10.53
C HIS A 154 -2.30 3.93 10.10
N LEU A 155 -2.40 2.74 9.49
CA LEU A 155 -3.68 2.15 9.08
C LEU A 155 -4.34 1.52 10.31
N LYS A 156 -5.60 1.87 10.60
CA LYS A 156 -6.34 1.34 11.74
C LYS A 156 -6.95 -0.03 11.40
N LEU A 157 -6.10 -0.95 10.96
CA LEU A 157 -6.49 -2.26 10.46
C LEU A 157 -5.87 -3.36 11.31
N ASN A 158 -6.69 -4.17 11.96
CA ASN A 158 -6.24 -5.43 12.56
C ASN A 158 -6.31 -6.53 11.50
N ILE A 159 -5.21 -6.71 10.75
CA ILE A 159 -5.20 -7.61 9.60
C ILE A 159 -4.77 -9.02 9.95
N GLN A 160 -5.60 -10.00 9.60
CA GLN A 160 -5.26 -11.41 9.72
C GLN A 160 -4.24 -11.83 8.64
N LYS A 161 -3.30 -12.72 8.99
CA LYS A 161 -2.31 -13.26 8.05
C LYS A 161 -2.93 -13.89 6.80
N SER A 162 -4.13 -14.45 6.92
CA SER A 162 -4.89 -15.00 5.77
C SER A 162 -5.31 -13.93 4.76
N ALA A 163 -5.62 -12.71 5.20
CA ALA A 163 -5.95 -11.60 4.32
C ALA A 163 -4.70 -11.09 3.59
N LEU A 164 -3.58 -10.91 4.30
CA LEU A 164 -2.28 -10.60 3.70
C LEU A 164 -1.86 -11.65 2.67
N ALA A 165 -2.05 -12.93 2.99
CA ALA A 165 -1.84 -14.03 2.07
C ALA A 165 -2.70 -13.94 0.81
N ARG A 166 -3.96 -13.50 0.91
CA ARG A 166 -4.84 -13.28 -0.25
C ARG A 166 -4.33 -12.12 -1.11
N ILE A 167 -3.96 -11.00 -0.51
CA ILE A 167 -3.35 -9.86 -1.22
C ILE A 167 -2.13 -10.34 -2.01
N ALA A 168 -1.17 -10.96 -1.33
CA ALA A 168 0.06 -11.47 -1.93
C ALA A 168 -0.23 -12.45 -3.10
N ASN A 169 -1.13 -13.41 -2.89
CA ASN A 169 -1.48 -14.40 -3.91
C ASN A 169 -2.12 -13.77 -5.14
N ILE A 170 -3.01 -12.79 -4.94
CA ILE A 170 -3.67 -12.10 -6.05
C ILE A 170 -2.63 -11.27 -6.82
N LEU A 171 -1.77 -10.53 -6.12
CA LEU A 171 -0.74 -9.71 -6.75
C LEU A 171 0.25 -10.56 -7.55
N MET A 172 0.71 -11.67 -6.99
CA MET A 172 1.58 -12.61 -7.70
C MET A 172 0.89 -13.23 -8.91
N LYS A 173 -0.35 -13.71 -8.77
CA LYS A 173 -1.06 -14.34 -9.90
C LYS A 173 -1.36 -13.36 -11.03
N ARG A 174 -1.69 -12.10 -10.71
CA ARG A 174 -2.10 -11.11 -11.72
C ARG A 174 -0.95 -10.30 -12.28
N PHE A 175 0.08 -9.99 -11.47
CA PHE A 175 1.10 -9.00 -11.83
C PHE A 175 2.53 -9.53 -11.86
N ALA A 176 2.81 -10.78 -11.44
CA ALA A 176 4.17 -11.33 -11.54
C ALA A 176 4.73 -11.32 -12.96
N ASN A 177 3.86 -11.54 -13.96
CA ASN A 177 4.24 -11.58 -15.38
C ASN A 177 4.14 -10.22 -16.08
N TYR A 178 3.58 -9.20 -15.43
CA TYR A 178 3.28 -7.91 -16.07
C TYR A 178 4.53 -7.15 -16.53
N HIS A 179 5.68 -7.41 -15.90
CA HIS A 179 6.95 -6.76 -16.23
C HIS A 179 7.95 -7.63 -17.00
N ALA A 180 7.69 -8.94 -17.13
CA ALA A 180 8.49 -9.77 -18.04
C ALA A 180 8.31 -9.29 -19.49
N THR A 181 7.10 -8.84 -19.83
CA THR A 181 6.75 -8.37 -21.17
C THR A 181 7.13 -6.90 -21.44
N THR A 182 7.19 -6.03 -20.42
CA THR A 182 7.58 -4.62 -20.63
C THR A 182 9.07 -4.45 -20.94
N ASN A 183 9.93 -5.30 -20.37
CA ASN A 183 11.37 -5.25 -20.65
C ASN A 183 11.73 -5.95 -21.97
N GLU A 184 11.11 -7.09 -22.29
CA GLU A 184 11.30 -7.76 -23.58
C GLU A 184 10.79 -6.93 -24.77
N GLY A 185 9.72 -6.14 -24.58
CA GLY A 185 9.17 -5.27 -25.63
C GLY A 185 10.03 -4.04 -25.95
N GLN A 186 10.78 -3.53 -24.97
CA GLN A 186 11.70 -2.39 -25.19
C GLN A 186 13.03 -2.84 -25.79
N ASP A 187 13.57 -3.99 -25.38
CA ASP A 187 14.82 -4.52 -25.95
C ASP A 187 14.66 -5.03 -27.38
N ARG A 188 13.54 -5.70 -27.70
CA ARG A 188 13.26 -6.10 -29.10
C ARG A 188 13.11 -4.92 -30.04
N ARG A 189 12.55 -3.79 -29.58
CA ARG A 189 12.43 -2.57 -30.40
C ARG A 189 13.77 -1.84 -30.59
N LYS A 190 14.70 -1.95 -29.64
CA LYS A 190 16.06 -1.39 -29.80
C LYS A 190 16.92 -2.25 -30.74
N ILE A 191 16.81 -3.58 -30.66
CA ILE A 191 17.57 -4.49 -31.53
C ILE A 191 17.05 -4.43 -32.98
N ALA A 192 15.73 -4.37 -33.19
CA ALA A 192 15.15 -4.31 -34.54
C ALA A 192 15.51 -3.02 -35.31
N LYS A 193 15.80 -1.92 -34.62
CA LYS A 193 16.21 -0.65 -35.25
C LYS A 193 17.68 -0.63 -35.69
N LEU A 194 18.53 -1.51 -35.14
CA LEU A 194 19.95 -1.59 -35.52
C LEU A 194 20.19 -2.56 -36.69
N SER A 195 19.29 -3.51 -36.93
CA SER A 195 19.39 -4.47 -38.03
C SER A 195 18.87 -3.95 -39.38
N SER A 196 18.22 -2.78 -39.43
CA SER A 196 17.61 -2.23 -40.66
C SER A 196 18.46 -1.18 -41.38
N SER A 197 19.70 -0.91 -40.93
CA SER A 197 20.56 0.14 -41.50
C SER A 197 21.74 -0.38 -42.34
N THR A 198 21.80 -1.68 -42.62
CA THR A 198 22.90 -2.27 -43.41
C THR A 198 22.35 -3.01 -44.62
N ASN A 199 21.74 -2.27 -45.56
CA ASN A 199 21.70 -2.67 -46.97
C ASN A 199 21.21 -1.51 -47.83
N LYS A 200 22.17 -0.69 -48.25
CA LYS A 200 22.11 0.05 -49.52
C LYS A 200 23.52 -0.02 -50.13
N GLN A 201 23.73 -1.05 -50.95
CA GLN A 201 24.60 -0.95 -52.12
C GLN A 201 23.71 -0.56 -53.30
#